data_AF-E3ZQM3-F1
#
_entry.id   AF-E3ZQM3-F1
#
_cell.length_a   1.000
_cell.length_b   1.000
_cell.length_c   1.000
_cell.angle_alpha   90.00
_cell.angle_beta   90.00
_cell.angle_gamma   90.00
#
_symmetry.space_group_name_H-M   'P 1'
#
loop_
_entity.id
_entity.type
_entity.pdbx_description
1 polymer ?
#
loop_
_entity_poly.entity_id
_entity_poly.type
_entity_poly.pdbx_seq_one_letter_code
_entity_poly.pdbx_strand_id
1 'polypeptide(L)' 'MNSYDTLMLTAKAADDKRAEDILALDMKGLSSFADYFVICHGNSDKQVQAIAREY' A
#
# COMPACT_ATOMS: atom_id res chain seq x y z
N MET A 1 -3.00 -11.46 12.66
CA MET A 1 -2.37 -10.36 11.92
C MET A 1 -3.14 -9.11 12.26
N ASN A 2 -2.49 -8.12 12.88
CA ASN A 2 -3.10 -6.83 13.19
C ASN A 2 -3.04 -5.89 11.96
N SER A 3 -3.66 -4.71 12.02
CA SER A 3 -3.67 -3.80 10.87
C SER A 3 -2.30 -3.22 10.49
N TYR A 4 -1.37 -3.12 11.44
CA TYR A 4 0.01 -2.73 11.18
C TYR A 4 0.79 -3.83 10.43
N ASP A 5 0.56 -5.10 10.78
CA ASP A 5 1.16 -6.22 10.07
C ASP A 5 0.67 -6.25 8.59
N THR A 6 -0.62 -6.00 8.36
CA THR A 6 -1.18 -5.89 7.00
C THR A 6 -0.59 -4.71 6.25
N LEU A 7 -0.42 -3.55 6.89
CA LEU A 7 0.25 -2.39 6.30
C LEU A 7 1.66 -2.74 5.82
N MET A 8 2.45 -3.40 6.66
CA MET A 8 3.83 -3.80 6.33
C MET A 8 3.87 -4.81 5.19
N LEU A 9 2.95 -5.76 5.17
CA LEU A 9 2.83 -6.73 4.07
C LEU A 9 2.50 -6.01 2.75
N THR A 10 1.52 -5.10 2.75
CA THR A 10 1.12 -4.34 1.56
C THR A 10 2.25 -3.45 1.05
N ALA A 11 2.93 -2.71 1.95
CA ALA A 11 4.07 -1.87 1.57
C ALA A 11 5.21 -2.69 0.96
N LYS A 12 5.49 -3.86 1.53
CA LYS A 12 6.50 -4.78 1.00
C LYS A 12 6.11 -5.35 -0.37
N ALA A 13 4.86 -5.75 -0.55
CA ALA A 13 4.37 -6.24 -1.84
C ALA A 13 4.47 -5.15 -2.94
N ALA A 14 4.20 -3.89 -2.59
CA ALA A 14 4.39 -2.77 -3.50
C ALA A 14 5.88 -2.54 -3.83
N ASP A 15 6.78 -2.61 -2.83
CA ASP A 15 8.23 -2.49 -3.00
C ASP A 15 8.81 -3.62 -3.87
N ASP A 16 8.32 -4.85 -3.71
CA ASP A 16 8.71 -6.01 -4.52
C ASP A 16 8.39 -5.80 -6.03
N LYS A 17 7.40 -4.94 -6.34
CA LYS A 17 7.08 -4.49 -7.72
C LYS A 17 7.74 -3.17 -8.11
N ARG A 18 8.68 -2.69 -7.29
CA ARG A 18 9.41 -1.43 -7.45
C ARG A 18 8.47 -0.22 -7.54
N ALA A 19 7.40 -0.23 -6.74
CA ALA A 19 6.57 0.96 -6.59
C ALA A 19 7.40 2.11 -6.01
N GLU A 20 7.12 3.32 -6.46
CA GLU A 20 7.78 4.54 -5.99
C GLU A 20 6.90 5.27 -4.98
N ASP A 21 7.53 6.13 -4.16
CA ASP A 21 6.85 6.99 -3.19
C ASP A 21 5.82 6.26 -2.32
N ILE A 22 6.21 5.08 -1.79
CA ILE A 22 5.36 4.29 -0.90
C ILE A 22 5.18 5.03 0.43
N LEU A 23 3.97 5.51 0.66
CA LEU A 23 3.58 6.31 1.82
C LEU A 23 2.43 5.62 2.56
N ALA A 24 2.53 5.58 3.88
CA ALA A 24 1.48 5.08 4.76
C ALA A 24 0.86 6.25 5.54
N LEU A 25 -0.46 6.41 5.45
CA LEU A 25 -1.21 7.40 6.23
C LEU A 25 -1.94 6.68 7.37
N ASP A 26 -1.73 7.13 8.61
CA ASP A 26 -2.49 6.67 9.77
C ASP A 26 -3.85 7.35 9.80
N MET A 27 -4.89 6.55 9.70
CA MET A 27 -6.27 7.02 9.61
C MET A 27 -7.02 6.85 10.94
N LYS A 28 -6.36 6.33 11.99
CA LYS A 28 -6.99 6.12 13.30
C LYS A 28 -7.47 7.43 13.88
N GLY A 29 -8.76 7.49 14.19
CA GLY A 29 -9.42 8.71 14.69
C GLY A 29 -9.83 9.72 13.60
N LEU A 30 -9.47 9.47 12.34
CA LEU A 30 -9.88 10.27 11.17
C LEU A 30 -10.89 9.53 10.30
N SER A 31 -10.80 8.21 10.23
CA SER A 31 -11.69 7.33 9.45
C SER A 31 -12.21 6.18 10.30
N SER A 32 -13.48 5.81 10.09
CA SER A 32 -14.07 4.60 10.67
C SER A 32 -14.03 3.40 9.72
N PHE A 33 -13.63 3.59 8.46
CA PHE A 33 -13.67 2.51 7.45
C PHE A 33 -12.33 1.81 7.24
N ALA A 34 -11.21 2.46 7.58
CA ALA A 34 -9.86 1.91 7.40
C ALA A 34 -8.90 2.47 8.46
N ASP A 35 -7.96 1.65 8.90
CA ASP A 35 -6.90 2.04 9.85
C ASP A 35 -5.73 2.75 9.18
N TYR A 36 -5.38 2.35 7.96
CA TYR A 36 -4.26 2.90 7.19
C TYR A 36 -4.61 3.02 5.71
N PHE A 37 -4.11 4.06 5.05
CA PHE A 37 -4.00 4.10 3.60
C PHE A 37 -2.55 3.90 3.18
N VAL A 38 -2.36 3.12 2.10
CA VAL A 38 -1.08 3.00 1.42
C VAL A 38 -1.22 3.66 0.06
N ILE A 39 -0.36 4.64 -0.22
CA ILE A 39 -0.30 5.36 -1.47
C ILE A 39 1.07 5.08 -2.08
N CYS A 40 1.12 4.76 -3.37
CA CYS A 40 2.37 4.59 -4.10
C CYS A 40 2.16 4.91 -5.59
N HIS A 41 3.27 5.09 -6.30
CA HIS A 41 3.30 5.38 -7.73
C HIS A 41 3.87 4.19 -8.51
N GLY A 42 3.36 3.99 -9.73
CA GLY A 42 3.98 3.12 -10.73
C GLY A 42 4.22 3.91 -12.01
N ASN A 43 5.41 3.76 -12.60
CA ASN A 43 5.88 4.53 -13.75
C ASN A 43 5.22 4.13 -15.09
N SER A 44 4.34 3.13 -15.09
CA SER A 44 3.56 2.73 -16.26
C SER A 44 2.30 1.99 -15.85
N ASP A 45 1.28 1.98 -16.71
CA ASP A 45 0.03 1.26 -16.46
C ASP A 45 0.27 -0.23 -16.16
N LYS A 46 1.22 -0.85 -16.88
CA LYS A 46 1.60 -2.26 -16.64
C LYS A 46 2.17 -2.46 -15.25
N GLN A 47 2.99 -1.54 -14.75
CA GLN A 47 3.55 -1.60 -13.40
C GLN A 47 2.46 -1.35 -12.36
N VAL A 48 1.60 -0.35 -12.55
CA VAL A 48 0.46 -0.07 -11.67
C VAL A 48 -0.43 -1.30 -11.53
N GLN A 49 -0.73 -1.98 -12.64
CA GLN A 49 -1.50 -3.22 -12.61
C GLN A 49 -0.76 -4.37 -11.91
N ALA A 50 0.57 -4.43 -12.03
CA ALA A 50 1.37 -5.43 -11.33
C ALA A 50 1.39 -5.19 -9.80
N ILE A 51 1.49 -3.93 -9.37
CA ILE A 51 1.40 -3.53 -7.96
C ILE A 51 0.01 -3.88 -7.40
N ALA A 52 -1.05 -3.49 -8.11
CA ALA A 52 -2.42 -3.61 -7.63
C ALA A 52 -2.96 -5.06 -7.57
N ARG A 53 -2.33 -6.01 -8.27
CA ARG A 53 -2.75 -7.41 -8.33
C ARG A 53 -1.93 -8.34 -7.44
N GLU A 54 -0.99 -7.81 -6.67
CA GLU A 54 -0.21 -8.62 -5.73
C GLU A 54 -1.06 -8.97 -4.49
N TYR A 55 -0.99 -10.22 -4.03
CA TYR A 55 -1.76 -10.78 -2.93
C TYR A 55 -0.88 -11.16 -1.75
#